data_AF-A0A258C1S7-F1
#
_entry.id   AF-A0A258C1S7-F1
#
_cell.length_a   1.000
_cell.length_b   1.000
_cell.length_c   1.000
_cell.angle_alpha   90.00
_cell.angle_beta   90.00
_cell.angle_gamma   90.00
#
_symmetry.space_group_name_H-M   'P 1'
#
loop_
_entity.id
_entity.type
_entity.pdbx_description
1 polymer ?
#
loop_
_entity_poly.entity_id
_entity_poly.type
_entity_poly.pdbx_seq_one_letter_code
_entity_poly.pdbx_strand_id
1 'polypeptide(L)'
;VLQDKGFKVALVTDGRMSGASGKVPAAIHVTPEALDGGNIARIQTGDLLLVDGKTGKLEVLGDAAEFAARTPATADLSHNLYGMGREMFGAMRLQLTGAEQGACSLFVTEEHLHG
;
A
#
# COMPACT_ATOMS: atom_id res chain seq x y z
N VAL A 1 -17.72 -1.99 14.57
CA VAL A 1 -18.50 -3.25 14.58
C VAL A 1 -17.67 -4.49 14.92
N LEU A 2 -16.60 -4.86 14.20
CA LEU A 2 -15.80 -6.06 14.55
C LEU A 2 -15.00 -5.89 15.85
N GLN A 3 -14.32 -4.74 15.99
CA GLN A 3 -13.60 -4.41 17.22
C GLN A 3 -14.54 -4.30 18.43
N ASP A 4 -15.71 -3.68 18.25
CA ASP A 4 -16.73 -3.56 19.31
C ASP A 4 -17.30 -4.93 19.73
N LYS A 5 -17.23 -5.93 18.84
CA LYS A 5 -17.57 -7.33 19.14
C LYS A 5 -16.43 -8.09 19.84
N GLY A 6 -15.33 -7.42 20.19
CA GLY A 6 -14.19 -8.00 20.93
C GLY A 6 -13.11 -8.64 20.06
N PHE A 7 -13.24 -8.60 18.72
CA PHE A 7 -12.19 -9.10 17.83
C PHE A 7 -11.01 -8.14 17.76
N LYS A 8 -9.79 -8.69 17.73
CA LYS A 8 -8.57 -7.93 17.46
C LYS A 8 -8.40 -7.82 15.95
N VAL A 9 -8.73 -6.66 15.40
CA VAL A 9 -8.62 -6.36 13.97
C VAL A 9 -7.69 -5.18 13.76
N ALA A 10 -7.00 -5.17 12.63
CA ALA A 10 -6.17 -4.07 12.15
C ALA A 10 -6.41 -3.87 10.65
N LEU A 11 -6.07 -2.69 10.14
CA LEU A 11 -6.12 -2.36 8.71
C LEU A 11 -4.70 -2.14 8.18
N VAL A 12 -4.40 -2.61 6.97
CA VAL A 12 -3.13 -2.38 6.28
C VAL A 12 -3.45 -1.99 4.84
N THR A 13 -2.92 -0.87 4.36
CA THR A 13 -3.10 -0.40 2.97
C THR A 13 -1.95 0.51 2.54
N ASP A 14 -1.59 0.43 1.26
CA ASP A 14 -0.74 1.40 0.54
C ASP A 14 -1.47 2.72 0.24
N GLY A 15 -2.80 2.71 0.27
CA GLY A 15 -3.64 3.90 0.19
C GLY A 15 -3.79 4.65 1.53
N ARG A 16 -4.85 5.45 1.62
CA ARG A 16 -5.16 6.32 2.76
C ARG A 16 -6.57 6.14 3.30
N MET A 17 -6.79 6.62 4.52
CA MET A 17 -8.10 6.73 5.16
C MET A 17 -8.51 8.21 5.26
N SER A 18 -9.78 8.50 5.60
CA SER A 18 -10.35 9.86 5.63
C SER A 18 -9.80 10.80 6.72
N GLY A 19 -8.65 10.50 7.31
CA GLY A 19 -7.99 11.32 8.35
C GLY A 19 -8.64 11.25 9.74
N ALA A 20 -9.78 10.58 9.88
CA ALA A 20 -10.37 10.30 11.19
C ALA A 20 -9.67 9.08 11.79
N SER A 21 -8.87 9.29 12.84
CA SER A 21 -8.26 8.21 13.62
C SER A 21 -9.37 7.35 14.24
N GLY A 22 -9.67 6.23 13.60
CA GLY A 22 -10.57 5.22 14.13
C GLY A 22 -9.96 4.55 15.36
N LYS A 23 -10.80 3.82 16.12
CA LYS A 23 -10.34 2.99 17.25
C LYS A 23 -9.51 1.78 16.81
N VAL A 24 -9.53 1.45 15.50
CA VAL A 24 -8.85 0.30 14.91
C VAL A 24 -7.42 0.69 14.51
N PRO A 25 -6.38 -0.08 14.92
CA PRO A 25 -5.02 0.12 14.43
C PRO A 25 -4.97 0.06 12.90
N ALA A 26 -4.31 1.03 12.28
CA ALA A 26 -4.20 1.10 10.83
C ALA A 26 -2.76 1.45 10.43
N ALA A 27 -2.15 0.61 9.60
CA ALA A 27 -0.97 0.96 8.81
C ALA A 27 -1.46 1.47 7.45
N ILE A 28 -1.28 2.77 7.21
CA ILE A 28 -1.65 3.45 5.96
C ILE A 28 -0.38 3.94 5.26
N HIS A 29 -0.47 4.22 3.96
CA HIS A 29 0.67 4.65 3.14
C HIS A 29 1.83 3.63 3.13
N VAL A 30 1.52 2.34 3.26
CA VAL A 30 2.54 1.28 3.16
C VAL A 30 3.25 1.41 1.82
N THR A 31 4.58 1.59 1.88
CA THR A 31 5.42 1.88 0.72
C THR A 31 6.56 0.85 0.65
N PRO A 32 6.92 0.32 -0.53
CA PRO A 32 6.33 0.57 -1.85
C PRO A 32 4.88 0.08 -1.96
N GLU A 33 4.08 0.72 -2.80
CA GLU A 33 2.70 0.30 -3.06
C GLU A 33 2.63 -1.02 -3.82
N ALA A 34 1.47 -1.65 -3.85
CA ALA A 34 1.30 -2.95 -4.52
C ALA A 34 1.64 -2.89 -6.01
N LEU A 35 1.27 -1.79 -6.68
CA LEU A 35 1.51 -1.59 -8.11
C LEU A 35 3.00 -1.48 -8.45
N ASP A 36 3.78 -0.90 -7.54
CA ASP A 36 5.25 -0.77 -7.64
C ASP A 36 6.01 -2.03 -7.19
N GLY A 37 5.29 -3.14 -6.96
CA GLY A 37 5.88 -4.42 -6.56
C GLY A 37 6.25 -4.51 -5.09
N GLY A 38 5.68 -3.63 -4.24
CA GLY A 38 5.86 -3.68 -2.80
C GLY A 38 5.42 -5.01 -2.19
N ASN A 39 5.99 -5.36 -1.04
CA ASN A 39 5.71 -6.62 -0.35
C ASN A 39 4.22 -6.82 -0.01
N ILE A 40 3.45 -5.74 0.12
CA ILE A 40 2.00 -5.80 0.33
C ILE A 40 1.27 -6.57 -0.79
N ALA A 41 1.80 -6.58 -2.02
CA ALA A 41 1.24 -7.34 -3.15
C ALA A 41 1.43 -8.86 -3.04
N ARG A 42 2.31 -9.34 -2.16
CA ARG A 42 2.60 -10.78 -1.97
C ARG A 42 1.83 -11.41 -0.82
N ILE A 43 1.10 -10.60 -0.05
CA ILE A 43 0.27 -11.07 1.07
C ILE A 43 -0.91 -11.87 0.51
N GLN A 44 -1.15 -13.01 1.13
CA GLN A 44 -2.24 -13.92 0.79
C GLN A 44 -3.16 -14.14 1.99
N THR A 45 -4.39 -14.58 1.72
CA THR A 45 -5.34 -14.90 2.79
C THR A 45 -4.78 -16.03 3.66
N GLY A 46 -4.73 -15.80 4.97
CA GLY A 46 -4.20 -16.76 5.94
C GLY A 46 -2.79 -16.43 6.43
N ASP A 47 -2.07 -15.52 5.78
CA ASP A 47 -0.79 -15.02 6.29
C ASP A 47 -0.97 -14.37 7.66
N LEU A 48 0.01 -14.61 8.54
CA LEU A 48 0.05 -13.97 9.85
C LEU A 48 0.82 -12.65 9.74
N LEU A 49 0.15 -11.55 10.09
CA LEU A 49 0.77 -10.24 10.12
C LEU A 49 0.86 -9.72 11.57
N LEU A 50 2.06 -9.26 11.94
CA LEU A 50 2.26 -8.45 13.13
C LEU A 50 2.05 -6.97 12.77
N VAL A 51 1.07 -6.34 13.42
CA VAL A 51 0.85 -4.90 13.36
C VAL A 51 1.02 -4.34 14.77
N ASP A 52 2.18 -3.75 15.04
CA ASP A 52 2.53 -3.21 16.35
C ASP A 52 2.78 -1.70 16.28
N GLY A 53 1.74 -0.94 16.64
CA GLY A 53 1.82 0.52 16.72
C GLY A 53 2.65 1.05 17.91
N LYS A 54 3.09 0.20 18.86
CA LYS A 54 3.97 0.64 19.96
C LYS A 54 5.43 0.61 19.54
N THR A 55 5.85 -0.44 18.84
CA THR A 55 7.23 -0.59 18.34
C THR A 55 7.41 -0.06 16.92
N GLY A 56 6.32 0.24 16.22
CA GLY A 56 6.36 0.69 14.82
C GLY A 56 6.63 -0.44 13.83
N LYS A 57 6.32 -1.69 14.19
CA LYS A 57 6.57 -2.85 13.34
C LYS A 57 5.34 -3.26 12.54
N LEU A 58 5.55 -3.48 11.25
CA LEU A 58 4.63 -4.17 10.34
C LEU A 58 5.42 -5.32 9.70
N GLU A 59 5.06 -6.56 10.02
CA GLU A 59 5.85 -7.73 9.62
C GLU A 59 4.94 -8.89 9.20
N VAL A 60 5.31 -9.59 8.13
CA VAL A 60 4.72 -10.88 7.78
C VAL A 60 5.48 -11.95 8.55
N LEU A 61 4.78 -12.69 9.39
CA LEU A 61 5.36 -13.76 10.21
C LEU A 61 5.39 -15.05 9.40
N GLY A 62 6.56 -15.69 9.32
CA GLY A 62 6.73 -16.95 8.59
C GLY A 62 8.10 -17.05 7.95
N ASP A 63 8.21 -17.90 6.92
CA ASP A 63 9.43 -18.04 6.13
C ASP A 63 9.55 -16.87 5.13
N ALA A 64 10.58 -16.04 5.33
CA ALA A 64 10.87 -14.90 4.47
C ALA A 64 11.25 -15.31 3.04
N ALA A 65 11.90 -16.48 2.86
CA ALA A 65 12.29 -16.96 1.54
C ALA A 65 11.08 -17.43 0.75
N GLU A 66 10.16 -18.16 1.40
CA GLU A 66 8.88 -18.55 0.80
C GLU A 66 8.08 -17.30 0.40
N PHE A 67 7.93 -16.33 1.31
CA PHE A 67 7.22 -15.10 1.06
C PHE A 67 7.81 -14.29 -0.12
N ALA A 68 9.14 -14.16 -0.16
CA ALA A 68 9.84 -13.46 -1.23
C ALA A 68 9.74 -14.17 -2.59
N ALA A 69 9.54 -15.49 -2.61
CA ALA A 69 9.38 -16.27 -3.83
C ALA A 69 7.96 -16.18 -4.44
N ARG A 70 6.96 -15.68 -3.70
CA ARG A 70 5.57 -15.60 -4.17
C ARG A 70 5.42 -14.62 -5.33
N THR A 71 4.60 -14.97 -6.32
CA THR A 71 4.20 -14.04 -7.38
C THR A 71 3.35 -12.91 -6.78
N PRO A 72 3.72 -11.62 -6.96
CA PRO A 72 2.89 -10.49 -6.56
C PRO A 72 1.52 -10.53 -7.24
N ALA A 73 0.48 -10.18 -6.50
CA ALA A 73 -0.85 -10.00 -7.06
C ALA A 73 -0.89 -8.79 -8.00
N THR A 74 -1.55 -8.94 -9.14
CA THR A 74 -1.76 -7.87 -10.12
C THR A 74 -3.24 -7.49 -10.15
N ALA A 75 -3.54 -6.20 -10.24
CA ALA A 75 -4.90 -5.68 -10.38
C ALA A 75 -5.10 -5.06 -11.77
N ASP A 76 -6.26 -5.30 -12.38
CA ASP A 76 -6.67 -4.54 -13.57
C ASP A 76 -7.16 -3.16 -13.14
N LEU A 77 -6.34 -2.14 -13.44
CA LEU A 77 -6.62 -0.75 -13.10
C LEU A 77 -7.20 0.05 -14.27
N SER A 78 -7.51 -0.57 -15.41
CA SER A 78 -7.98 0.12 -16.62
C SER A 78 -9.20 1.02 -16.36
N HIS A 79 -10.13 0.57 -15.52
CA HIS A 79 -11.31 1.33 -15.09
C HIS A 79 -10.99 2.58 -14.26
N ASN A 80 -9.78 2.68 -13.70
CA ASN A 80 -9.30 3.83 -12.93
C ASN A 80 -8.61 4.89 -13.80
N LEU A 81 -8.34 4.59 -15.07
CA LEU A 81 -7.61 5.48 -15.96
C LEU A 81 -8.51 6.48 -16.67
N TYR A 82 -9.79 6.15 -16.90
CA TYR A 82 -10.70 6.93 -17.76
C TYR A 82 -12.03 7.27 -17.07
N GLY A 83 -12.69 8.34 -17.51
CA GLY A 83 -14.00 8.78 -17.03
C GLY A 83 -13.87 9.73 -15.84
N MET A 84 -14.88 10.60 -15.67
CA MET A 84 -14.84 11.71 -14.69
C MET A 84 -13.63 12.65 -14.88
N GLY A 85 -13.06 12.71 -16.09
CA GLY A 85 -11.88 13.53 -16.41
C GLY A 85 -10.55 12.94 -15.93
N ARG A 86 -10.52 11.69 -15.43
CA ARG A 86 -9.30 11.03 -14.92
C ARG A 86 -8.20 10.90 -15.97
N GLU A 87 -8.58 10.84 -17.24
CA GLU A 87 -7.70 10.81 -18.40
C GLU A 87 -6.80 12.06 -18.51
N MET A 88 -7.27 13.21 -18.03
CA MET A 88 -6.48 14.46 -18.03
C MET A 88 -5.31 14.42 -17.05
N PHE A 89 -5.34 13.53 -16.07
CA PHE A 89 -4.33 13.41 -15.01
C PHE A 89 -3.37 12.24 -15.23
N GLY A 90 -3.42 11.57 -16.38
CA GLY A 90 -2.58 10.40 -16.67
C GLY A 90 -1.09 10.69 -16.53
N ALA A 91 -0.62 11.80 -17.10
CA ALA A 91 0.79 12.21 -17.02
C ALA A 91 1.24 12.47 -15.58
N MET A 92 0.41 13.12 -14.76
CA MET A 92 0.72 13.35 -13.34
C MET A 92 0.79 12.02 -12.58
N ARG A 93 -0.17 11.12 -12.82
CA ARG A 93 -0.23 9.81 -12.14
C ARG A 93 1.00 8.95 -12.40
N LEU A 94 1.50 8.97 -13.64
CA LEU A 94 2.71 8.25 -14.04
C LEU A 94 4.02 8.83 -13.45
N GLN A 95 3.95 9.97 -12.78
CA GLN A 95 5.11 10.68 -12.22
C GLN A 95 5.02 10.84 -10.70
N LEU A 96 3.98 10.27 -10.07
CA LEU A 96 3.84 10.36 -8.62
C LEU A 96 4.96 9.59 -7.93
N THR A 97 5.64 10.24 -7.00
CA THR A 97 6.54 9.56 -6.08
C THR A 97 5.79 8.73 -5.04
N GLY A 98 6.48 7.86 -4.32
CA GLY A 98 5.90 7.12 -3.20
C GLY A 98 5.38 8.01 -2.08
N ALA A 99 4.58 7.44 -1.18
CA ALA A 99 3.93 8.19 -0.11
C ALA A 99 4.93 8.77 0.92
N GLU A 100 6.05 8.08 1.16
CA GLU A 100 7.16 8.56 2.01
C GLU A 100 7.87 9.79 1.40
N GLN A 101 7.76 9.99 0.09
CA GLN A 101 8.26 11.16 -0.63
C GLN A 101 7.17 12.21 -0.89
N GLY A 102 6.02 12.08 -0.22
CA GLY A 102 4.93 13.05 -0.27
C GLY A 102 4.00 12.92 -1.47
N ALA A 103 4.06 11.83 -2.24
CA ALA A 103 3.24 11.61 -3.44
C ALA A 103 3.27 12.82 -4.39
N CYS A 104 4.48 13.28 -4.72
CA CYS A 104 4.72 14.49 -5.48
C CYS A 104 4.82 14.18 -6.98
N SER A 105 4.21 15.00 -7.83
CA SER A 105 4.32 14.91 -9.29
C SER A 105 5.16 16.04 -9.91
N LEU A 106 5.80 16.89 -9.10
CA LEU A 106 6.53 18.07 -9.56
C LEU A 106 8.00 17.78 -9.85
N PHE A 107 8.58 16.81 -9.16
CA PHE A 107 10.01 16.50 -9.21
C PHE A 107 10.20 15.10 -9.77
N VAL A 108 11.15 14.94 -10.68
CA VAL A 108 11.60 13.64 -11.18
C VAL A 108 12.65 13.12 -10.19
N THR A 109 12.46 11.91 -9.66
CA THR A 109 13.48 11.26 -8.83
C THR A 109 14.65 10.79 -9.70
N GLU A 110 15.89 10.83 -9.19
CA GLU A 110 17.07 10.37 -9.95
C GLU A 110 16.96 8.91 -10.42
N GLU A 111 16.19 8.07 -9.72
CA GLU A 111 15.87 6.70 -10.13
C GLU A 111 15.19 6.62 -11.51
N HIS A 112 14.44 7.64 -11.92
CA HIS A 112 13.82 7.72 -13.25
C HIS A 112 14.77 8.20 -14.36
N LEU A 113 15.95 8.74 -14.02
CA LEU A 113 16.93 9.25 -14.99
C LEU A 113 17.90 8.16 -15.48
N HIS A 114 17.93 7.01 -14.83
CA HIS A 114 18.88 5.91 -15.11
C HIS A 114 18.20 4.61 -15.57
N GLY A 115 16.92 4.65 -15.97
CA GLY A 115 16.19 3.54 -16.59
C GLY A 115 16.44 3.40 -18.09
#